data_AF-A0AAW1MPB4-F1
#
_entry.id   AF-A0AAW1MPB4-F1
#
_cell.length_a   1.000
_cell.length_b   1.000
_cell.length_c   1.000
_cell.angle_alpha   90.00
_cell.angle_beta   90.00
_cell.angle_gamma   90.00
#
_symmetry.space_group_name_H-M   'P 1'
#
loop_
_entity.id
_entity.type
_entity.pdbx_description
1 polymer ?
#
loop_
_entity_poly.entity_id
_entity_poly.type
_entity_poly.pdbx_seq_one_letter_code
_entity_poly.pdbx_strand_id
1 'polypeptide(L)'
;MIQFCLCRFLSWHQVVNFNHISTKLNISLEGFNQNSVRLVRQTVLSSNDLDGDNTIDNPTKVIPQITIFKGEQKDISEVEVVPYSFTSFDLTH
;
A
#
# COMPACT_ATOMS: atom_id res chain seq x y z
N MET A 1 3.63 12.10 -9.25
CA MET A 1 2.29 12.44 -8.74
C MET A 1 1.82 11.28 -7.87
N ILE A 2 1.18 11.53 -6.73
CA ILE A 2 0.58 10.48 -5.89
C ILE A 2 -0.93 10.69 -5.92
N GLN A 3 -1.67 9.64 -6.23
CA GLN A 3 -3.13 9.68 -6.23
C GLN A 3 -3.67 8.81 -5.10
N PHE A 4 -4.53 9.41 -4.28
CA PHE A 4 -5.27 8.72 -3.24
C PHE A 4 -6.65 8.34 -3.77
N CYS A 5 -7.06 7.09 -3.55
CA CYS A 5 -8.43 6.67 -3.77
C CYS A 5 -9.04 6.25 -2.43
N LEU A 6 -10.01 7.03 -1.95
CA LEU A 6 -10.80 6.73 -0.76
C LEU A 6 -12.17 6.24 -1.22
N CYS A 7 -12.36 4.92 -1.29
CA CYS A 7 -13.69 4.35 -1.50
C CYS A 7 -14.45 4.28 -0.17
N ARG A 8 -15.45 5.15 0.01
CA ARG A 8 -16.23 5.35 1.25
C ARG A 8 -17.04 4.14 1.76
N PHE A 9 -16.94 2.96 1.14
CA PHE A 9 -17.81 1.82 1.46
C PHE A 9 -17.10 0.52 1.88
N LEU A 10 -15.78 0.43 1.76
CA LEU A 10 -15.01 -0.73 2.22
C LEU A 10 -13.68 -0.24 2.79
N SER A 11 -13.23 -0.84 3.90
CA SER A 11 -12.08 -0.42 4.74
C SER A 11 -10.68 -0.53 4.10
N TRP A 12 -10.57 -0.36 2.78
CA TRP A 12 -9.33 -0.49 2.03
C TRP A 12 -8.83 0.89 1.63
N HIS A 13 -7.66 1.27 2.14
CA HIS A 13 -7.02 2.54 1.78
C HIS A 13 -5.99 2.25 0.68
N GLN A 14 -6.19 2.86 -0.49
CA GLN A 14 -5.38 2.57 -1.67
C GLN A 14 -4.61 3.81 -2.12
N VAL A 15 -3.36 3.59 -2.52
CA VAL A 15 -2.42 4.62 -2.93
C VAL A 15 -1.69 4.17 -4.19
N VAL A 16 -1.53 5.09 -5.13
CA VAL A 16 -0.70 4.88 -6.32
C VAL A 16 0.47 5.86 -6.32
N ASN A 17 1.69 5.33 -6.43
CA ASN A 17 2.89 6.12 -6.64
C ASN A 17 3.32 6.02 -8.11
N PHE A 18 3.11 7.09 -8.87
CA PHE A 18 3.53 7.17 -10.28
C PHE A 18 4.98 7.66 -10.45
N ASN A 19 5.71 7.93 -9.37
CA ASN A 19 7.08 8.42 -9.45
C ASN A 19 8.10 7.28 -9.50
N HIS A 20 9.30 7.60 -9.98
CA HIS A 20 10.49 6.74 -9.92
C HIS A 20 11.18 6.72 -8.55
N ILE A 21 10.65 7.45 -7.56
CA ILE A 21 11.21 7.54 -6.21
C ILE A 21 10.21 7.02 -5.18
N SER A 22 10.73 6.37 -4.13
CA SER A 22 9.95 6.07 -2.93
C SER A 22 9.42 7.36 -2.34
N THR A 23 8.18 7.33 -1.84
CA THR A 23 7.61 8.46 -1.11
C THR A 23 7.10 7.99 0.23
N LYS A 24 7.47 8.72 1.28
CA LYS A 24 6.92 8.56 2.60
C LYS A 24 5.59 9.30 2.69
N LEU A 25 4.56 8.61 3.15
CA LEU A 25 3.23 9.16 3.35
C LEU A 25 2.88 9.15 4.82
N ASN A 26 2.35 10.28 5.27
CA ASN A 26 1.71 10.39 6.57
C ASN A 26 0.20 10.23 6.36
N ILE A 27 -0.37 9.17 6.93
CA ILE A 27 -1.79 8.86 6.81
C ILE A 27 -2.47 9.30 8.10
N SER A 28 -3.32 10.33 8.01
CA SER A 28 -4.23 10.73 9.07
C SER A 28 -5.66 10.32 8.69
N LEU A 29 -6.36 9.66 9.61
CA LEU A 29 -7.78 9.34 9.47
C LEU A 29 -8.60 10.29 10.34
N GLU A 30 -9.37 11.16 9.71
CA GLU A 30 -10.30 12.02 10.44
C GLU A 30 -11.43 11.18 11.06
N GLY A 31 -11.81 11.53 12.29
CA GLY A 31 -12.87 10.84 13.04
C GLY A 31 -12.43 9.58 13.80
N PHE A 32 -11.14 9.21 13.75
CA PHE A 32 -10.58 8.08 14.52
C PHE A 32 -9.47 8.56 15.46
N ASN A 33 -9.31 7.89 16.61
CA ASN A 33 -8.14 8.10 17.47
C ASN A 33 -6.93 7.46 16.78
N GLN A 34 -5.93 8.28 16.42
CA GLN A 34 -4.74 7.80 15.70
C GLN A 34 -4.01 6.68 16.46
N ASN A 35 -4.05 6.70 17.80
CA ASN A 35 -3.42 5.69 18.64
C ASN A 35 -4.19 4.34 18.65
N SER A 36 -5.44 4.31 18.17
CA SER A 36 -6.22 3.08 18.06
C SER A 36 -6.13 2.44 16.67
N VAL A 37 -5.81 3.23 15.64
CA VAL A 37 -5.67 2.74 14.27
C VAL A 37 -4.34 2.01 14.10
N ARG A 38 -4.39 0.83 13.49
CA ARG A 38 -3.24 -0.04 13.28
C ARG A 38 -3.20 -0.54 11.85
N LEU A 39 -2.00 -0.56 11.26
CA LEU A 39 -1.77 -1.26 10.00
C LEU A 39 -1.62 -2.76 10.27
N VAL A 40 -2.54 -3.55 9.74
CA VAL A 40 -2.52 -5.02 9.89
C VAL A 40 -1.84 -5.68 8.71
N ARG A 41 -2.14 -5.19 7.51
CA ARG A 41 -1.65 -5.76 6.26
C ARG A 41 -1.38 -4.65 5.25
N GLN A 42 -0.29 -4.82 4.52
CA GLN A 42 0.04 -4.02 3.34
C GLN A 42 0.16 -4.96 2.14
N THR A 43 -0.48 -4.60 1.04
CA THR A 43 -0.36 -5.32 -0.22
C THR A 43 0.22 -4.37 -1.27
N VAL A 44 1.35 -4.72 -1.87
CA VAL A 44 2.06 -3.90 -2.86
C VAL A 44 2.10 -4.64 -4.19
N LEU A 45 1.55 -4.04 -5.23
CA LEU A 45 1.75 -4.47 -6.61
C LEU A 45 2.76 -3.53 -7.26
N SER A 46 3.91 -4.08 -7.65
CA SER A 46 4.99 -3.36 -8.32
C SER A 46 5.81 -4.35 -9.14
N SER A 47 6.64 -3.82 -10.04
CA SER A 47 7.59 -4.57 -10.85
C SER A 47 8.87 -3.77 -10.96
N ASN A 48 10.01 -4.46 -11.01
CA ASN A 48 11.31 -3.84 -11.32
C ASN A 48 11.43 -3.47 -12.81
N ASP A 49 10.56 -4.05 -13.63
CA ASP A 49 10.46 -3.85 -15.07
C ASP A 49 9.10 -3.22 -15.39
N LEU A 50 9.11 -1.97 -15.87
CA LEU A 50 7.89 -1.20 -16.16
C LEU A 50 7.10 -1.77 -17.34
N ASP A 51 7.78 -2.51 -18.21
CA ASP A 51 7.16 -3.21 -19.33
C ASP A 51 6.91 -4.69 -19.00
N GLY A 52 7.05 -5.07 -17.73
CA GLY A 52 6.89 -6.44 -17.26
C GLY A 52 5.42 -6.88 -17.25
N ASP A 53 5.15 -8.01 -17.89
CA ASP A 53 3.84 -8.65 -17.97
C ASP A 53 3.88 -10.12 -17.54
N ASN A 54 2.72 -10.65 -17.16
CA ASN A 54 2.54 -12.08 -16.89
C ASN A 54 2.20 -12.78 -18.21
N THR A 55 2.99 -13.78 -18.58
CA THR A 55 2.77 -14.60 -19.78
C THR A 55 2.36 -16.02 -19.39
N ILE A 56 2.00 -16.86 -20.37
CA ILE A 56 1.74 -18.29 -20.12
C ILE A 56 2.97 -18.98 -19.53
N ASP A 57 4.16 -18.65 -20.06
CA ASP A 57 5.42 -19.23 -19.63
C ASP A 57 5.93 -18.64 -18.31
N ASN A 58 5.46 -17.45 -17.93
CA ASN A 58 5.80 -16.80 -16.67
C ASN A 58 4.58 -16.08 -16.05
N PRO A 59 3.64 -16.82 -15.44
CA PRO A 59 2.35 -16.28 -15.00
C PRO A 59 2.43 -15.43 -13.74
N THR A 60 3.58 -15.45 -13.04
CA THR A 60 3.76 -14.79 -11.75
C THR A 60 4.89 -13.75 -11.75
N LYS A 61 5.26 -13.20 -12.91
CA LYS A 61 6.30 -12.17 -13.05
C LYS A 61 5.94 -10.90 -12.24
N VAL A 62 4.69 -10.46 -12.34
CA VAL A 62 4.15 -9.28 -11.67
C VAL A 62 2.96 -9.71 -10.81
N ILE A 63 3.19 -9.86 -9.51
CA ILE A 63 2.18 -10.29 -8.54
C ILE A 63 2.19 -9.39 -7.30
N PRO A 64 1.05 -9.23 -6.62
CA PRO A 64 1.00 -8.49 -5.37
C PRO A 64 1.81 -9.19 -4.28
N GLN A 65 2.69 -8.43 -3.62
CA GLN A 65 3.43 -8.84 -2.43
C GLN A 65 2.66 -8.43 -1.17
N ILE A 66 2.51 -9.35 -0.23
CA ILE A 66 1.73 -9.14 0.99
C ILE A 66 2.65 -9.14 2.20
N THR A 67 2.58 -8.07 2.99
CA THR A 67 3.24 -7.95 4.28
C THR A 67 2.17 -7.94 5.37
N ILE A 68 2.30 -8.84 6.35
CA ILE A 68 1.43 -8.91 7.53
C ILE A 68 2.23 -8.41 8.73
N PHE A 69 1.71 -7.42 9.44
CA PHE A 69 2.34 -6.86 10.62
C PHE A 69 1.82 -7.60 11.86
N LYS A 70 2.66 -8.46 12.47
CA LYS A 70 2.33 -9.20 13.69
C LYS A 70 3.15 -8.65 14.87
N GLY A 71 2.48 -8.39 15.99
CA GLY A 71 3.13 -8.17 17.29
C GLY A 71 3.66 -6.76 17.56
N GLU A 72 4.32 -6.12 16.59
CA GLU A 72 4.82 -4.75 16.73
C GLU A 72 4.03 -3.82 15.80
N GLN A 73 3.22 -2.98 16.44
CA GLN A 73 2.37 -1.97 15.83
C GLN A 73 3.23 -1.01 15.01
N LYS A 74 3.20 -1.12 13.68
CA LYS A 74 3.74 -0.03 12.85
C LYS A 74 2.73 1.10 12.92
N ASP A 75 3.16 2.20 13.52
CA ASP A 75 2.41 3.44 13.53
C ASP A 75 2.12 3.86 12.08
N ILE A 76 0.84 4.12 11.78
CA ILE A 76 0.38 4.52 10.43
C ILE A 76 0.87 5.91 10.04
N SER A 77 1.45 6.65 10.99
CA SER A 77 2.05 7.98 10.83
C SER A 77 3.10 8.06 9.72
N GLU A 78 3.79 6.97 9.40
CA GLU A 78 4.78 6.97 8.31
C GLU A 78 4.84 5.63 7.58
N VAL A 79 4.24 5.58 6.38
CA VAL A 79 4.35 4.44 5.46
C VAL A 79 5.15 4.82 4.22
N GLU A 80 6.08 3.96 3.82
CA GLU A 80 6.83 4.13 2.58
C GLU A 80 6.08 3.44 1.44
N VAL A 81 5.85 4.18 0.36
CA VAL A 81 5.28 3.68 -0.89
C VAL A 81 6.38 3.68 -1.94
N VAL A 82 6.69 2.48 -2.43
CA VAL A 82 7.78 2.25 -3.39
C VAL A 82 7.46 2.87 -4.76
N PRO A 83 8.47 3.13 -5.61
CA PRO A 83 8.26 3.64 -6.97
C PRO A 83 7.29 2.78 -7.79
N TYR A 84 6.58 3.42 -8.73
CA TYR A 84 5.75 2.75 -9.73
C TYR A 84 4.91 1.59 -9.16
N SER A 85 4.13 1.92 -8.13
CA SER A 85 3.42 0.89 -7.36
C SER A 85 1.99 1.28 -7.05
N PHE A 86 1.19 0.23 -6.93
CA PHE A 86 -0.12 0.28 -6.32
C PHE A 86 -0.03 -0.37 -4.94
N THR A 87 -0.38 0.36 -3.89
CA THR A 87 -0.33 -0.13 -2.51
C THR A 87 -1.71 -0.05 -1.87
N SER A 88 -2.14 -1.14 -1.25
CA SER A 88 -3.34 -1.22 -0.42
C SER A 88 -2.94 -1.42 1.04
N PHE A 89 -3.61 -0.71 1.93
CA PHE A 89 -3.43 -0.81 3.38
C PHE A 89 -4.73 -1.26 4.05
N ASP A 90 -4.60 -2.27 4.91
CA ASP A 90 -5.69 -2.79 5.71
C ASP A 90 -5.48 -2.29 7.13
N LEU A 91 -6.43 -1.43 7.55
CA LEU A 91 -6.38 -0.76 8.84
C LEU A 91 -7.45 -1.32 9.77
N THR A 92 -7.11 -1.49 11.04
CA THR A 92 -8.06 -1.83 12.11
C THR A 92 -8.05 -0.74 13.17
N HIS A 93 -9.18 -0.49 13.82
CA HIS A 93 -9.35 0.54 14.85
C HIS A 93 -9.96 -0.06 16.13
#